data_AF-A0A3M1R1N4-F1
#
_entry.id   AF-A0A3M1R1N4-F1
#
_cell.length_a   1.000
_cell.length_b   1.000
_cell.length_c   1.000
_cell.angle_alpha   90.00
_cell.angle_beta   90.00
_cell.angle_gamma   90.00
#
_symmetry.space_group_name_H-M   'P 1'
#
loop_
_entity.id
_entity.type
_entity.pdbx_description
1 polymer ?
#
loop_
_entity_poly.entity_id
_entity_poly.type
_entity_poly.pdbx_seq_one_letter_code
_entity_poly.pdbx_strand_id
1 'polypeptide(L)'
;RLEREVWEKAGIPETRLRQARLRGSRRPAQSFPQNLTIEPHPEGLLLTFSLRKGAYATTVLREFCKEALRAGDPGFPEALP
;
A
#
# COMPACT_ATOMS: atom_id res chain seq x y z
N ARG A 1 -18.15 11.26 12.62
CA ARG A 1 -17.10 10.23 12.85
C ARG A 1 -16.50 9.98 11.47
N LEU A 2 -15.18 10.17 11.32
CA LEU A 2 -14.49 10.24 10.03
C LEU A 2 -14.83 9.12 9.03
N GLU A 3 -14.88 7.86 9.48
CA GLU A 3 -15.19 6.70 8.61
C GLU A 3 -16.53 6.87 7.86
N ARG A 4 -17.58 7.34 8.56
CA ARG A 4 -18.91 7.59 7.97
C ARG A 4 -18.86 8.69 6.91
N GLU A 5 -18.17 9.77 7.22
CA GLU A 5 -18.05 10.94 6.33
C GLU A 5 -17.31 10.57 5.04
N VAL A 6 -16.29 9.71 5.13
CA VAL A 6 -15.56 9.20 3.95
C VAL A 6 -16.46 8.33 3.07
N TRP A 7 -17.27 7.44 3.66
CA TRP A 7 -18.20 6.60 2.88
C TRP A 7 -19.30 7.40 2.19
N GLU A 8 -19.90 8.37 2.89
CA GLU A 8 -20.91 9.27 2.30
C GLU A 8 -20.32 10.06 1.13
N LYS A 9 -19.10 10.60 1.26
CA LYS A 9 -18.39 11.28 0.16
C LYS A 9 -18.10 10.36 -1.03
N ALA A 10 -17.91 9.07 -0.78
CA ALA A 10 -17.73 8.05 -1.83
C ALA A 10 -19.06 7.56 -2.44
N GLY A 11 -20.22 8.10 -2.02
CA GLY A 11 -21.54 7.67 -2.49
C GLY A 11 -21.98 6.32 -1.94
N ILE A 12 -21.44 5.91 -0.79
CA ILE A 12 -21.72 4.62 -0.14
C ILE A 12 -22.44 4.90 1.20
N PRO A 13 -23.77 5.04 1.20
CA PRO A 13 -24.52 5.25 2.43
C PRO A 13 -24.54 3.98 3.28
N GLU A 14 -24.70 4.15 4.60
CA GLU A 14 -24.68 3.03 5.56
C GLU A 14 -25.75 1.95 5.25
N THR A 15 -26.88 2.34 4.67
CA THR A 15 -27.96 1.43 4.26
C THR A 15 -27.49 0.40 3.22
N ARG A 16 -26.64 0.79 2.25
CA ARG A 16 -26.07 -0.14 1.27
C ARG A 16 -25.12 -1.15 1.92
N LEU A 17 -24.33 -0.72 2.90
CA LEU A 17 -23.43 -1.63 3.64
C LEU A 17 -24.23 -2.69 4.42
N ARG A 18 -25.35 -2.28 5.05
CA ARG A 18 -26.25 -3.20 5.77
C ARG A 18 -26.91 -4.20 4.83
N GLN A 19 -27.38 -3.76 3.66
CA GLN A 19 -27.99 -4.62 2.65
C GLN A 19 -27.02 -5.68 2.11
N ALA A 20 -25.74 -5.31 1.97
CA ALA A 20 -24.70 -6.23 1.49
C ALA A 20 -24.35 -7.35 2.49
N ARG A 21 -24.88 -7.31 3.72
CA ARG A 21 -24.66 -8.30 4.80
C ARG A 21 -23.17 -8.61 5.05
N LEU A 22 -22.29 -7.67 4.74
CA LEU A 22 -20.87 -7.77 5.00
C LEU A 22 -20.63 -7.63 6.50
N ARG A 23 -20.03 -8.64 7.13
CA ARG A 23 -19.69 -8.58 8.57
C ARG A 23 -18.68 -7.47 8.89
N GLY A 24 -17.89 -7.07 7.90
CA GLY A 24 -16.77 -6.17 8.07
C GLY A 24 -15.66 -6.79 8.90
N SER A 25 -14.50 -6.14 8.91
CA SER A 25 -13.40 -6.47 9.80
C SER A 25 -12.64 -5.18 10.12
N ARG A 26 -11.78 -5.22 11.14
CA ARG A 26 -10.84 -4.13 11.41
C ARG A 26 -9.47 -4.52 10.87
N ARG A 27 -8.81 -3.59 10.19
CA ARG A 27 -7.44 -3.75 9.72
C ARG A 27 -6.60 -2.59 10.26
N PRO A 28 -5.35 -2.83 10.71
CA PRO A 28 -4.46 -1.75 11.08
C PRO A 28 -4.31 -0.78 9.91
N ALA A 29 -4.45 0.52 10.19
CA ALA A 29 -4.31 1.57 9.17
C ALA A 29 -2.85 1.75 8.73
N GLN A 30 -1.91 1.37 9.59
CA GLN A 30 -0.48 1.44 9.34
C GLN A 30 0.13 0.03 9.45
N SER A 31 1.08 -0.27 8.57
CA SER A 31 1.84 -1.51 8.58
C SER A 31 3.31 -1.14 8.49
N PHE A 32 4.06 -1.38 9.56
CA PHE A 32 5.50 -1.13 9.61
C PHE A 32 6.26 -2.42 9.28
N PRO A 33 7.21 -2.40 8.34
CA PRO A 33 8.12 -3.52 8.13
C PRO A 33 8.98 -3.73 9.38
N GLN A 34 9.20 -4.99 9.73
CA GLN A 34 10.10 -5.36 10.83
C GLN A 34 11.46 -5.76 10.27
N ASN A 35 12.53 -5.46 11.02
CA ASN A 35 13.91 -5.81 10.66
C ASN A 35 14.27 -5.32 9.24
N LEU A 36 13.86 -4.09 8.90
CA LEU A 36 14.16 -3.51 7.61
C LEU A 36 15.66 -3.23 7.50
N THR A 37 16.31 -3.86 6.54
CA THR A 37 17.65 -3.49 6.08
C THR A 37 17.60 -3.01 4.64
N ILE A 38 18.49 -2.07 4.32
CA ILE A 38 18.62 -1.46 3.00
C ILE A 38 20.09 -1.48 2.66
N GLU A 39 20.44 -2.15 1.57
CA GLU A 39 21.81 -2.32 1.12
C GLU A 39 21.94 -1.90 -0.35
N PRO A 40 23.08 -1.29 -0.74
CA PRO A 40 23.36 -1.06 -2.15
C PRO A 40 23.55 -2.40 -2.87
N HIS A 41 22.99 -2.50 -4.07
CA HIS A 41 23.14 -3.65 -4.97
C HIS A 41 23.58 -3.13 -6.35
N PRO A 42 24.35 -3.88 -7.16
CA PRO A 42 24.77 -3.43 -8.50
C PRO A 42 23.61 -2.97 -9.40
N GLU A 43 22.41 -3.51 -9.18
CA GLU A 43 21.18 -3.18 -9.92
C GLU A 43 20.22 -2.25 -9.17
N GLY A 44 20.64 -1.65 -8.04
CA GLY A 44 19.82 -0.71 -7.28
C GLY A 44 19.90 -0.93 -5.76
N LEU A 45 18.75 -1.18 -5.13
CA LEU A 45 18.64 -1.39 -3.69
C LEU A 45 18.17 -2.80 -3.37
N LEU A 46 18.86 -3.46 -2.45
CA LEU A 46 18.41 -4.70 -1.84
C LEU A 46 17.68 -4.38 -0.53
N LEU A 47 16.40 -4.77 -0.45
CA LEU A 47 15.56 -4.56 0.73
C LEU A 47 15.26 -5.91 1.38
N THR A 48 15.60 -6.05 2.67
CA THR A 48 15.20 -7.21 3.47
C THR A 48 14.28 -6.75 4.58
N PHE A 49 13.11 -7.37 4.73
CA PHE A 49 12.15 -7.03 5.77
C PHE A 49 11.13 -8.15 5.99
N SER A 50 10.48 -8.12 7.16
CA SER A 50 9.36 -9.00 7.51
C SER A 50 8.06 -8.23 7.62
N LEU A 51 6.95 -8.87 7.23
CA LEU A 51 5.61 -8.30 7.27
C LEU A 51 4.63 -9.17 8.06
N ARG A 52 3.60 -8.53 8.64
CA ARG A 52 2.48 -9.24 9.27
C ARG A 52 1.72 -10.03 8.21
N LYS A 53 1.13 -11.17 8.62
CA LYS A 53 0.24 -11.96 7.76
C LYS A 53 -0.84 -11.07 7.14
N GLY A 54 -0.99 -11.16 5.82
CA GLY A 54 -1.96 -10.39 5.06
C GLY A 54 -1.54 -8.95 4.75
N ALA A 55 -0.31 -8.53 5.04
CA ALA A 55 0.30 -7.35 4.43
C ALA A 55 0.99 -7.71 3.11
N TYR A 56 1.21 -6.72 2.25
CA TYR A 56 1.77 -6.90 0.91
C TYR A 56 3.12 -6.19 0.80
N ALA A 57 4.13 -6.89 0.26
CA ALA A 57 5.46 -6.31 0.04
C ALA A 57 5.41 -5.08 -0.89
N THR A 58 4.50 -5.09 -1.86
CA THR A 58 4.29 -3.97 -2.78
C THR A 58 3.88 -2.67 -2.09
N THR A 59 3.21 -2.73 -0.92
CA THR A 59 2.93 -1.52 -0.13
C THR A 59 4.21 -0.88 0.39
N VAL A 60 5.20 -1.69 0.79
CA VAL A 60 6.52 -1.18 1.20
C VAL A 60 7.25 -0.61 -0.01
N LEU A 61 7.38 -1.39 -1.09
CA LEU A 61 8.06 -0.96 -2.32
C LEU A 61 7.47 0.32 -2.89
N ARG A 62 6.14 0.48 -2.83
CA ARG A 62 5.46 1.69 -3.30
C ARG A 62 5.96 2.95 -2.61
N GLU A 63 6.33 2.90 -1.34
CA GLU A 63 6.84 4.09 -0.64
C GLU A 63 8.26 4.47 -1.09
N PHE A 64 9.06 3.52 -1.60
CA PHE A 64 10.36 3.79 -2.21
C PHE A 64 10.25 4.21 -3.69
N CYS A 65 9.34 3.59 -4.45
CA CYS A 65 9.18 3.85 -5.88
C CYS A 65 8.26 5.04 -6.20
N LYS A 66 7.46 5.54 -5.24
CA LYS A 66 6.54 6.67 -5.47
C LYS A 66 7.26 7.96 -5.85
N GLU A 67 8.48 8.18 -5.37
CA GLU A 67 9.27 9.34 -5.79
C GLU A 67 9.81 9.17 -7.21
N ALA A 68 10.18 7.94 -7.59
CA ALA A 68 10.55 7.59 -8.96
C ALA A 68 9.42 7.76 -10.00
N LEU A 69 8.14 7.73 -9.59
CA LEU A 69 7.01 8.06 -10.46
C LEU A 69 6.67 9.56 -10.50
N ARG A 70 7.23 10.36 -9.59
CA ARG A 70 7.01 11.82 -9.49
C ARG A 70 8.13 12.62 -10.15
N ALA A 71 9.36 12.17 -10.00
CA ALA A 71 10.45 12.57 -10.87
C ALA A 71 10.28 11.78 -12.18
N GLY A 72 10.21 12.44 -13.33
CA GLY A 72 10.20 11.75 -14.62
C GLY A 72 11.55 11.08 -14.89
N ASP A 73 11.87 10.04 -14.12
CA ASP A 73 13.17 9.39 -14.12
C ASP A 73 13.29 8.45 -15.33
N PRO A 74 14.21 8.71 -16.27
CA PRO A 74 14.42 7.88 -17.45
C PRO A 74 15.03 6.49 -17.13
N GLY A 75 15.34 6.20 -15.85
CA GLY A 75 15.97 4.96 -15.41
C GLY A 75 15.05 3.75 -15.18
N PHE A 76 13.73 3.87 -15.38
CA PHE A 76 12.83 2.72 -15.38
C PHE A 76 12.61 2.26 -16.83
N PRO A 77 13.34 1.23 -17.32
CA PRO A 77 13.02 0.67 -18.62
C PRO A 77 11.57 0.19 -18.60
N GLU A 78 10.84 0.58 -19.64
CA GLU A 78 9.50 0.11 -19.96
C GLU A 78 9.44 -1.40 -19.72
N ALA A 79 8.43 -1.84 -18.96
CA ALA A 79 8.29 -3.20 -18.49
C ALA A 79 8.64 -4.20 -19.61
N LEU A 80 9.54 -5.14 -19.32
CA LEU A 80 9.87 -6.24 -20.22
C LEU A 80 8.59 -6.91 -20.73
N PRO A 81 8.57 -7.36 -22.00
CA PRO A 81 7.36 -7.76 -22.74
C PRO A 81 6.53 -8.85 -22.05
#